data_AF-A0A4Q6GVI1-F1
#
_entry.id   AF-A0A4Q6GVI1-F1
#
_cell.length_a   1.000
_cell.length_b   1.000
_cell.length_c   1.000
_cell.angle_alpha   90.00
_cell.angle_beta   90.00
_cell.angle_gamma   90.00
#
_symmetry.space_group_name_H-M   'P 1'
#
loop_
_entity.id
_entity.type
_entity.pdbx_description
1 polymer ?
#
loop_
_entity_poly.entity_id
_entity_poly.type
_entity_poly.pdbx_seq_one_letter_code
_entity_poly.pdbx_strand_id
1 'polypeptide(L)'
;MKRVLFAALLLAGCASTSAPPGTQVAAERLAQAVIPGTTTKAQLLATFGPTKKVVFDSGYEAWVYGSPAAGGRFAEFVVLVNPAGIVTKTRTRAAPQP
;
A
#
# COMPACT_ATOMS: atom_id res chain seq x y z
N MET A 1 -49.30 -0.76 -2.36
CA MET A 1 -48.20 -0.42 -1.42
C MET A 1 -47.01 -1.39 -1.43
N LYS A 2 -46.98 -2.44 -2.28
CA LYS A 2 -45.91 -3.46 -2.29
C LYS A 2 -44.82 -3.26 -3.37
N ARG A 3 -45.05 -2.36 -4.34
CA ARG A 3 -44.14 -2.09 -5.47
C ARG A 3 -43.07 -1.03 -5.16
N VAL A 4 -43.31 -0.14 -4.20
CA VAL A 4 -42.37 0.93 -3.81
C VAL A 4 -41.17 0.36 -3.04
N LEU A 5 -41.37 -0.77 -2.33
CA LEU A 5 -40.32 -1.41 -1.54
C LEU A 5 -39.21 -2.05 -2.40
N PHE A 6 -39.52 -2.46 -3.64
CA PHE A 6 -38.56 -3.11 -4.54
C PHE A 6 -37.59 -2.13 -5.21
N ALA A 7 -37.96 -0.86 -5.35
CA ALA A 7 -37.10 0.16 -5.95
C ALA A 7 -35.96 0.60 -5.02
N ALA A 8 -36.13 0.52 -3.70
CA ALA A 8 -35.13 0.94 -2.73
C ALA A 8 -33.95 -0.06 -2.60
N LEU A 9 -34.14 -1.32 -2.96
CA LEU A 9 -33.09 -2.35 -2.91
C LEU A 9 -32.09 -2.28 -4.08
N LEU A 10 -32.42 -1.55 -5.15
CA LEU A 10 -31.57 -1.44 -6.34
C LEU A 10 -30.51 -0.31 -6.25
N LEU A 11 -30.53 0.53 -5.19
CA LEU A 11 -29.57 1.63 -5.02
C LEU A 11 -28.39 1.30 -4.07
N ALA A 12 -28.30 0.07 -3.55
CA ALA A 12 -27.30 -0.31 -2.54
C ALA A 12 -25.92 -0.71 -3.10
N GLY A 13 -25.51 -0.19 -4.26
CA GLY A 13 -24.24 -0.55 -4.88
C GLY A 13 -23.62 0.61 -5.63
N CYS A 14 -22.76 1.39 -4.97
CA CYS A 14 -21.66 2.17 -5.56
C CYS A 14 -20.91 2.97 -4.47
N ALA A 15 -20.45 2.31 -3.40
CA ALA A 15 -19.51 2.92 -2.46
C ALA A 15 -18.53 1.88 -1.91
N SER A 16 -17.98 1.04 -2.81
CA SER A 16 -16.87 0.15 -2.45
C SER A 16 -15.59 0.98 -2.39
N THR A 17 -15.30 1.54 -1.21
CA THR A 17 -13.99 2.14 -0.94
C THR A 17 -12.95 1.03 -0.87
N SER A 18 -11.99 1.05 -1.79
CA SER A 18 -10.85 0.15 -1.77
C SER A 18 -10.15 0.24 -0.42
N ALA A 19 -10.01 -0.90 0.28
CA ALA A 19 -9.21 -0.95 1.48
C ALA A 19 -7.77 -0.46 1.18
N PRO A 20 -7.11 0.27 2.10
CA PRO A 20 -5.78 0.79 1.84
C PRO A 20 -4.76 -0.34 1.61
N PRO A 21 -3.80 -0.18 0.66
CA PRO A 21 -2.94 -1.28 0.19
C PRO A 21 -1.86 -1.75 1.20
N GLY A 22 -1.91 -1.32 2.46
CA GLY A 22 -0.93 -1.61 3.50
C GLY A 22 -0.93 -0.54 4.59
N THR A 23 0.16 -0.46 5.35
CA THR A 23 0.35 0.59 6.35
C THR A 23 0.43 1.96 5.69
N GLN A 24 -0.28 2.93 6.26
CA GLN A 24 -0.42 4.28 5.70
C GLN A 24 0.70 5.19 6.20
N VAL A 25 1.49 5.72 5.27
CA VAL A 25 2.61 6.61 5.54
C VAL A 25 2.64 7.71 4.49
N ALA A 26 2.96 8.94 4.90
CA ALA A 26 3.16 10.05 3.96
C ALA A 26 4.25 9.70 2.92
N ALA A 27 3.99 10.01 1.65
CA ALA A 27 4.86 9.64 0.54
C ALA A 27 6.27 10.24 0.68
N GLU A 28 6.34 11.49 1.13
CA GLU A 28 7.57 12.24 1.33
C GLU A 28 8.43 11.59 2.40
N ARG A 29 7.80 11.12 3.49
CA ARG A 29 8.49 10.43 4.59
C ARG A 29 9.09 9.11 4.12
N LEU A 30 8.38 8.35 3.29
CA LEU A 30 8.92 7.11 2.71
C LEU A 30 10.09 7.39 1.78
N ALA A 31 9.97 8.38 0.89
CA ALA A 31 11.01 8.74 -0.06
C ALA A 31 12.29 9.25 0.62
N GLN A 32 12.17 9.97 1.74
CA GLN A 32 13.31 10.52 2.49
C GLN A 32 14.04 9.48 3.35
N ALA A 33 13.30 8.53 3.93
CA ALA A 33 13.86 7.60 4.91
C ALA A 33 14.26 6.23 4.34
N VAL A 34 13.77 5.86 3.16
CA VAL A 34 14.09 4.56 2.52
C VAL A 34 15.12 4.76 1.42
N ILE A 35 16.38 4.47 1.73
CA ILE A 35 17.54 4.61 0.85
C ILE A 35 18.03 3.21 0.43
N PRO A 36 17.93 2.83 -0.85
CA PRO A 36 18.48 1.58 -1.35
C PRO A 36 19.97 1.42 -1.03
N GLY A 37 20.37 0.20 -0.68
CA GLY A 37 21.73 -0.17 -0.27
C GLY A 37 22.05 0.15 1.19
N THR A 38 21.23 0.97 1.87
CA THR A 38 21.50 1.40 3.26
C THR A 38 20.40 0.97 4.22
N THR A 39 19.14 1.24 3.87
CA THR A 39 18.01 0.94 4.75
C THR A 39 17.83 -0.57 4.91
N THR A 40 17.62 -1.00 6.15
CA THR A 40 17.43 -2.42 6.49
C THR A 40 15.98 -2.76 6.79
N LYS A 41 15.63 -4.04 6.69
CA LYS A 41 14.33 -4.60 7.09
C LYS A 41 13.98 -4.25 8.55
N ALA A 42 14.96 -4.33 9.45
CA ALA A 42 14.77 -3.98 10.85
C ALA A 42 14.44 -2.48 11.00
N GLN A 43 15.12 -1.61 10.27
CA GLN A 43 14.84 -0.18 10.26
C GLN A 43 13.46 0.13 9.68
N LEU A 44 13.05 -0.55 8.61
CA LEU A 44 11.69 -0.42 8.06
C LEU A 44 10.63 -0.77 9.11
N LEU A 45 10.79 -1.90 9.79
CA LEU A 45 9.87 -2.34 10.84
C LEU A 45 9.84 -1.36 12.02
N ALA A 46 11.01 -0.88 12.47
CA ALA A 46 11.09 0.06 13.58
C ALA A 46 10.49 1.44 13.23
N THR A 47 10.65 1.88 11.98
CA THR A 47 10.25 3.24 11.56
C THR A 47 8.79 3.31 11.10
N PHE A 48 8.32 2.28 10.40
CA PHE A 48 7.04 2.26 9.71
C PHE A 48 6.10 1.15 10.17
N GLY A 49 6.58 0.20 10.97
CA GLY A 49 5.81 -0.96 11.38
C GLY A 49 5.72 -2.05 10.31
N PRO A 50 5.06 -3.18 10.64
CA PRO A 50 4.77 -4.22 9.66
C PRO A 50 3.81 -3.69 8.58
N THR A 51 3.90 -4.24 7.38
CA THR A 51 2.99 -3.92 6.28
C THR A 51 2.72 -5.16 5.42
N LYS A 52 1.86 -5.01 4.40
CA LYS A 52 1.62 -6.06 3.41
C LYS A 52 2.93 -6.38 2.68
N LYS A 53 3.24 -7.67 2.59
CA LYS A 53 4.44 -8.15 1.89
C LYS A 53 4.21 -9.46 1.16
N VAL A 54 5.04 -9.69 0.15
CA VAL A 54 5.17 -10.96 -0.56
C VAL A 54 6.60 -11.44 -0.37
N VAL A 55 6.77 -12.71 0.00
CA VAL A 55 8.07 -13.37 0.13
C VAL A 55 8.24 -14.27 -1.09
N PHE A 56 9.40 -14.20 -1.74
CA PHE A 56 9.74 -15.04 -2.88
C PHE A 56 10.63 -16.20 -2.43
N ASP A 57 10.60 -17.33 -3.14
CA ASP A 57 11.45 -18.50 -2.84
C ASP A 57 12.95 -18.21 -2.89
N SER A 58 13.34 -17.15 -3.62
CA SER A 58 14.71 -16.63 -3.64
C SER A 58 15.15 -15.94 -2.34
N GLY A 59 14.26 -15.80 -1.37
CA GLY A 59 14.47 -15.09 -0.10
C GLY A 59 14.30 -13.57 -0.20
N TYR A 60 13.98 -13.04 -1.38
CA TYR A 60 13.59 -11.63 -1.52
C TYR A 60 12.21 -11.39 -0.91
N GLU A 61 11.96 -10.16 -0.47
CA GLU A 61 10.65 -9.73 0.00
C GLU A 61 10.23 -8.42 -0.69
N ALA A 62 9.03 -8.36 -1.23
CA ALA A 62 8.40 -7.12 -1.71
C ALA A 62 7.41 -6.59 -0.67
N TRP A 63 7.64 -5.40 -0.16
CA TRP A 63 6.86 -4.77 0.90
C TRP A 63 6.12 -3.57 0.32
N VAL A 64 4.86 -3.36 0.68
CA VAL A 64 4.01 -2.29 0.13
C VAL A 64 3.56 -1.37 1.25
N TYR A 65 3.86 -0.08 1.12
CA TYR A 65 3.29 0.97 1.96
C TYR A 65 2.29 1.79 1.14
N GLY A 66 1.18 2.17 1.75
CA GLY A 66 0.21 3.05 1.12
C GLY A 66 0.48 4.51 1.48
N SER A 67 0.25 5.41 0.54
CA SER A 67 0.26 6.85 0.77
C SER A 67 -1.05 7.47 0.29
N PRO A 68 -1.72 8.30 1.09
CA PRO A 68 -2.94 8.99 0.67
C PRO A 68 -2.73 9.78 -0.63
N ALA A 69 -3.68 9.68 -1.54
CA ALA A 69 -3.76 10.46 -2.77
C ALA A 69 -5.13 11.14 -2.88
N ALA A 70 -5.31 11.99 -3.89
CA ALA A 70 -6.57 12.70 -4.11
C ALA A 70 -7.76 11.74 -4.31
N GLY A 71 -8.94 12.17 -3.87
CA GLY A 71 -10.20 11.43 -4.09
C GLY A 71 -10.35 10.15 -3.28
N GLY A 72 -9.72 10.05 -2.09
CA GLY A 72 -9.83 8.87 -1.22
C GLY A 72 -9.09 7.64 -1.75
N ARG A 73 -8.15 7.85 -2.67
CA ARG A 73 -7.34 6.81 -3.30
C ARG A 73 -5.97 6.75 -2.65
N PHE A 74 -5.20 5.73 -2.99
CA PHE A 74 -3.88 5.51 -2.42
C PHE A 74 -2.86 5.24 -3.52
N ALA A 75 -1.70 5.90 -3.42
CA ALA A 75 -0.50 5.50 -4.10
C ALA A 75 0.20 4.38 -3.32
N GLU A 76 1.01 3.60 -4.00
CA GLU A 76 1.78 2.50 -3.39
C GLU A 76 3.27 2.79 -3.48
N PHE A 77 3.96 2.65 -2.35
CA PHE A 77 5.41 2.67 -2.28
C PHE A 77 5.91 1.25 -2.02
N VAL A 78 6.51 0.65 -3.05
CA VAL A 78 6.98 -0.72 -3.03
C VAL A 78 8.48 -0.75 -2.74
N VAL A 79 8.87 -1.57 -1.77
CA VAL A 79 10.25 -1.75 -1.33
C VAL A 79 10.65 -3.20 -1.57
N LEU A 80 11.78 -3.41 -2.26
CA LEU A 80 12.36 -4.73 -2.47
C LEU A 80 13.51 -4.95 -1.48
N VAL A 81 13.37 -5.94 -0.62
CA VAL A 81 14.37 -6.34 0.38
C VAL A 81 15.02 -7.64 -0.10
N ASN A 82 16.35 -7.71 -0.03
CA ASN A 82 17.09 -8.93 -0.37
C ASN A 82 17.14 -9.93 0.81
N PRO A 83 17.64 -11.16 0.61
CA PRO A 83 17.74 -12.15 1.68
C PRO A 83 18.61 -11.71 2.87
N ALA A 84 19.55 -10.79 2.66
CA ALA A 84 20.36 -10.20 3.73
C ALA A 84 19.62 -9.13 4.54
N GLY A 85 18.35 -8.84 4.20
CA GLY A 85 17.54 -7.84 4.89
C GLY A 85 17.84 -6.40 4.50
N ILE A 86 18.48 -6.16 3.35
CA ILE A 86 18.80 -4.81 2.86
C ILE A 86 17.84 -4.42 1.74
N VAL A 87 17.36 -3.17 1.77
CA VAL A 87 16.58 -2.59 0.68
C VAL A 87 17.45 -2.46 -0.55
N THR A 88 17.05 -3.06 -1.67
CA THR A 88 17.80 -3.02 -2.92
C THR A 88 17.14 -2.14 -3.97
N LYS A 89 15.81 -2.01 -3.95
CA LYS A 89 15.05 -1.16 -4.88
C LYS A 89 13.82 -0.57 -4.21
N THR A 90 13.39 0.59 -4.70
CA THR A 90 12.12 1.21 -4.37
C THR A 90 11.37 1.58 -5.65
N ARG A 91 10.04 1.61 -5.59
CA ARG A 91 9.18 2.07 -6.68
C ARG A 91 7.93 2.70 -6.12
N THR A 92 7.55 3.86 -6.66
CA THR A 92 6.22 4.45 -6.41
C THR A 92 5.29 4.11 -7.57
N ARG A 93 4.11 3.57 -7.26
CA ARG A 93 3.00 3.41 -8.20
C ARG A 93 1.93 4.45 -7.83
N ALA A 94 1.58 5.30 -8.79
CA ALA A 94 0.51 6.27 -8.62
C ALA A 94 -0.82 5.56 -8.33
N ALA A 95 -1.71 6.25 -7.64
CA ALA A 95 -3.09 5.79 -7.50
C ALA A 95 -3.67 5.50 -8.89
N PRO A 96 -4.48 4.43 -9.06
CA PRO A 96 -5.14 4.16 -10.34
C PRO A 96 -5.89 5.40 -10.83
N GLN A 97 -6.00 5.60 -12.14
CA GLN A 97 -6.84 6.67 -12.70
C GLN A 97 -8.33 6.28 -12.58
N PRO A 98 -9.26 7.25 -12.47
CA PRO A 98 -10.69 6.96 -12.38
C PRO A 98 -11.23 6.30 -13.63
#